data_AF-A0A515A1G7-F1
#
_entry.id   AF-A0A515A1G7-F1
#
_cell.length_a   1.000
_cell.length_b   1.000
_cell.length_c   1.000
_cell.angle_alpha   90.00
_cell.angle_beta   90.00
_cell.angle_gamma   90.00
#
_symmetry.space_group_name_H-M   'P 1'
#
loop_
_entity.id
_entity.type
_entity.pdbx_description
1 polymer ?
#
loop_
_entity_poly.entity_id
_entity_poly.type
_entity_poly.pdbx_seq_one_letter_code
_entity_poly.pdbx_strand_id
1 'polypeptide(L)'
;MSEKFTDDLFDLKNDRRLSVYLYRAGFGAWLLYIVSGAQFMQSMRMYRTDFGVFSFFLMVMGLSASMIYDYYHHPVEFAQKKKWLAFSYLVLAGLVYFFILHNEPISLEHLFGSGLF
;
A
#
# COMPACT_ATOMS: atom_id res chain seq x y z
N MET A 1 -8.74 7.88 40.04
CA MET A 1 -8.79 8.88 38.94
C MET A 1 -7.98 8.32 37.78
N SER A 2 -8.55 7.37 37.03
CA SER A 2 -7.86 6.59 36.00
C SER A 2 -8.88 6.02 35.02
N GLU A 3 -9.40 6.85 34.11
CA GLU A 3 -10.32 6.39 33.05
C GLU A 3 -10.24 7.22 31.75
N LYS A 4 -9.41 8.27 31.67
CA LYS A 4 -9.33 9.14 30.47
C LYS A 4 -8.20 8.82 29.48
N PHE A 5 -7.29 7.91 29.81
CA PHE A 5 -6.14 7.61 28.93
C PHE A 5 -6.46 6.65 27.78
N THR A 6 -7.59 5.94 27.83
CA THR A 6 -7.92 4.91 26.85
C THR A 6 -8.73 5.46 25.66
N ASP A 7 -9.59 6.46 25.89
CA ASP A 7 -10.46 7.00 24.84
C ASP A 7 -9.77 7.96 23.86
N ASP A 8 -8.61 8.54 24.24
CA ASP A 8 -7.96 9.61 23.47
C ASP A 8 -6.67 9.14 22.76
N LEU A 9 -6.15 7.95 23.07
CA LEU A 9 -4.85 7.49 22.57
C LEU A 9 -4.86 7.14 21.07
N PHE A 10 -6.05 6.96 20.48
CA PHE A 10 -6.25 6.68 19.06
C PHE A 10 -7.52 7.35 18.52
N ASP A 11 -7.76 8.62 18.85
CA ASP A 11 -8.83 9.36 18.19
C ASP A 11 -8.42 9.69 16.74
N LEU A 12 -8.63 8.72 15.84
CA LEU A 12 -8.40 8.84 14.41
C LEU A 12 -9.17 9.99 13.76
N LYS A 13 -10.21 10.50 14.44
CA LYS A 13 -10.98 11.65 13.98
C LYS A 13 -10.24 12.96 14.22
N ASN A 14 -9.42 13.04 15.26
CA ASN A 14 -8.80 14.28 15.73
C ASN A 14 -7.26 14.27 15.68
N ASP A 15 -6.62 13.09 15.57
CA ASP A 15 -5.16 12.96 15.46
C ASP A 15 -4.71 12.09 14.28
N ARG A 16 -3.85 12.67 13.45
CA ARG A 16 -3.27 12.04 12.26
C ARG A 16 -2.05 11.15 12.58
N ARG A 17 -1.51 11.19 13.80
CA ARG A 17 -0.26 10.50 14.17
C ARG A 17 -0.27 8.99 13.90
N LEU A 18 -1.39 8.31 14.16
CA LEU A 18 -1.50 6.88 13.92
C LEU A 18 -1.27 6.52 12.45
N SER A 19 -1.88 7.27 11.53
CA SER A 19 -1.69 7.07 10.09
C SER A 19 -0.23 7.23 9.68
N VAL A 20 0.47 8.20 10.27
CA VAL A 20 1.88 8.47 10.00
C VAL A 20 2.77 7.35 10.54
N TYR A 21 2.51 6.84 11.75
CA TYR A 21 3.26 5.72 12.30
C TYR A 21 3.07 4.44 11.51
N LEU A 22 1.82 4.13 11.11
CA LEU A 22 1.52 2.99 10.24
C LEU A 22 2.23 3.11 8.88
N TYR A 23 2.21 4.30 8.27
CA TYR A 23 2.91 4.53 7.02
C TYR A 23 4.43 4.37 7.16
N ARG A 24 5.02 4.89 8.24
CA ARG A 24 6.46 4.74 8.54
C ARG A 24 6.85 3.28 8.80
N ALA A 25 6.03 2.54 9.54
CA ALA A 25 6.24 1.12 9.78
C ALA A 25 6.14 0.31 8.47
N GLY A 26 5.14 0.62 7.64
CA GLY A 26 4.98 0.03 6.31
C GLY A 26 6.18 0.31 5.40
N PHE A 27 6.68 1.55 5.39
CA PHE A 27 7.90 1.90 4.67
C PHE A 27 9.14 1.17 5.20
N GLY A 28 9.26 0.99 6.52
CA GLY A 28 10.32 0.17 7.13
C GLY A 28 10.27 -1.28 6.65
N ALA A 29 9.09 -1.90 6.65
CA ALA A 29 8.89 -3.25 6.12
C ALA A 29 9.19 -3.33 4.61
N TRP A 30 8.90 -2.28 3.84
CA TRP A 30 9.25 -2.20 2.43
C TRP A 30 10.77 -2.19 2.20
N LEU A 31 11.52 -1.46 3.03
CA LEU A 31 12.98 -1.49 2.99
C LEU A 31 13.52 -2.90 3.30
N LEU A 32 12.94 -3.60 4.28
CA LEU A 32 13.28 -5.00 4.57
C LEU A 32 12.97 -5.93 3.39
N TYR A 33 11.86 -5.70 2.68
CA TYR A 33 11.56 -6.41 1.42
C TYR A 33 12.65 -6.21 0.36
N ILE A 34 13.18 -5.00 0.19
CA ILE A 34 14.26 -4.72 -0.77
C ILE A 34 15.55 -5.39 -0.32
N VAL A 35 15.93 -5.16 0.94
CA VAL A 35 17.21 -5.59 1.50
C VAL A 35 17.30 -7.12 1.60
N SER A 36 16.20 -7.81 1.90
CA SER A 36 16.11 -9.28 1.84
C SER A 36 16.21 -9.87 0.42
N GLY A 37 16.14 -9.02 -0.62
CA GLY A 37 16.43 -9.41 -2.00
C GLY A 37 17.92 -9.37 -2.37
N ALA A 38 18.78 -8.77 -1.54
CA ALA A 38 20.20 -8.63 -1.84
C ALA A 38 20.97 -9.95 -1.74
N GLN A 39 21.99 -10.14 -2.58
CA GLN A 39 22.76 -11.40 -2.65
C GLN A 39 23.46 -11.77 -1.34
N PHE A 40 23.78 -10.80 -0.47
CA PHE A 40 24.41 -11.07 0.83
C PHE A 40 23.41 -11.52 1.90
N MET A 41 22.10 -11.40 1.66
CA MET A 41 21.02 -11.71 2.61
C MET A 41 20.20 -12.94 2.21
N GLN A 42 20.83 -13.93 1.57
CA GLN A 42 20.18 -15.17 1.10
C GLN A 42 19.36 -15.89 2.19
N SER A 43 19.82 -15.87 3.44
CA SER A 43 19.10 -16.47 4.59
C SER A 43 17.74 -15.80 4.87
N MET A 44 17.60 -14.51 4.55
CA MET A 44 16.38 -13.73 4.78
C MET A 44 15.46 -13.71 3.55
N ARG A 45 15.89 -14.31 2.43
CA ARG A 45 15.13 -14.32 1.18
C ARG A 45 13.79 -15.05 1.30
N MET A 46 13.70 -16.02 2.21
CA MET A 46 12.45 -16.75 2.50
C MET A 46 11.35 -15.81 3.00
N TYR A 47 11.69 -14.84 3.86
CA TYR A 47 10.75 -13.88 4.44
C TYR A 47 10.47 -12.66 3.56
N ARG A 48 11.11 -12.57 2.39
CA ARG A 48 10.99 -11.42 1.50
C ARG A 48 9.53 -11.15 1.15
N THR A 49 8.81 -12.16 0.70
CA THR A 49 7.40 -12.02 0.31
C THR A 49 6.55 -11.55 1.50
N ASP A 50 6.79 -12.11 2.69
CA ASP A 50 6.06 -11.73 3.91
C ASP A 50 6.29 -10.27 4.29
N PHE A 51 7.53 -9.77 4.20
CA PHE A 51 7.83 -8.34 4.40
C PHE A 51 7.12 -7.44 3.39
N GLY A 52 7.03 -7.87 2.13
CA GLY A 52 6.31 -7.16 1.08
C GLY A 52 4.81 -7.09 1.36
N VAL A 53 4.19 -8.23 1.71
CA VAL A 53 2.76 -8.31 2.04
C VAL A 53 2.45 -7.49 3.30
N PHE A 54 3.28 -7.61 4.34
CA PHE A 54 3.11 -6.87 5.58
C PHE A 54 3.27 -5.36 5.40
N SER A 55 4.24 -4.94 4.58
CA SER A 55 4.41 -3.54 4.18
C SER A 55 3.17 -3.00 3.48
N PHE A 56 2.68 -3.72 2.48
CA PHE A 56 1.47 -3.33 1.74
C PHE A 56 0.28 -3.18 2.68
N PHE A 57 0.06 -4.14 3.59
CA PHE A 57 -1.01 -4.08 4.57
C PHE A 57 -0.91 -2.85 5.49
N LEU A 58 0.28 -2.57 6.03
CA LEU A 58 0.51 -1.39 6.87
C LEU A 58 0.29 -0.06 6.14
N MET A 59 0.70 0.03 4.88
CA MET A 59 0.51 1.24 4.08
C MET A 59 -0.98 1.46 3.75
N VAL A 60 -1.73 0.40 3.44
CA VAL A 60 -3.20 0.47 3.24
C VAL A 60 -3.91 0.89 4.53
N MET A 61 -3.53 0.31 5.68
CA MET A 61 -4.08 0.72 6.97
C MET A 61 -3.73 2.17 7.31
N GLY A 62 -2.48 2.60 7.08
CA GLY A 62 -2.07 3.99 7.29
C GLY A 62 -2.87 4.97 6.42
N LEU A 63 -3.07 4.64 5.15
CA LEU A 63 -3.88 5.46 4.25
C LEU A 63 -5.35 5.50 4.70
N SER A 64 -5.92 4.35 5.06
CA SER A 64 -7.31 4.26 5.56
C SER A 64 -7.51 5.08 6.84
N ALA A 65 -6.57 4.99 7.78
CA ALA A 65 -6.53 5.79 9.00
C ALA A 65 -6.47 7.30 8.69
N SER A 66 -5.66 7.71 7.71
CA SER A 66 -5.59 9.13 7.30
C SER A 66 -6.90 9.64 6.70
N MET A 67 -7.62 8.78 5.96
CA MET A 67 -8.90 9.15 5.35
C MET A 67 -10.00 9.39 6.38
N ILE A 68 -9.95 8.74 7.54
CA ILE A 68 -10.92 8.97 8.63
C ILE A 68 -10.79 10.41 9.15
N TYR A 69 -9.56 10.87 9.39
CA TYR A 69 -9.30 12.26 9.79
C TYR A 69 -9.78 13.25 8.72
N ASP A 70 -9.40 13.02 7.46
CA ASP A 70 -9.75 13.93 6.36
C ASP A 70 -11.26 13.97 6.12
N TYR A 71 -11.99 12.89 6.37
CA TYR A 71 -13.45 12.86 6.24
C TYR A 71 -14.13 13.91 7.13
N TYR A 72 -13.62 14.11 8.36
CA TYR A 72 -14.23 15.02 9.32
C TYR A 72 -13.72 16.45 9.26
N HIS A 73 -12.50 16.68 8.76
CA HIS A 73 -11.88 18.02 8.77
C HIS A 73 -11.63 18.59 7.37
N HIS A 74 -11.43 17.75 6.35
CA HIS A 74 -11.06 18.15 4.99
C HIS A 74 -11.78 17.31 3.91
N PRO A 75 -13.11 17.48 3.74
CA PRO A 75 -13.91 16.63 2.86
C PRO A 75 -13.49 16.66 1.38
N VAL A 76 -12.88 17.76 0.93
CA VAL A 76 -12.34 17.88 -0.44
C VAL A 76 -11.13 16.97 -0.64
N GLU A 77 -10.21 16.94 0.33
CA GLU A 77 -9.02 16.08 0.30
C GLU A 77 -9.43 14.60 0.39
N PHE A 78 -10.43 14.29 1.20
CA PHE A 78 -11.02 12.95 1.30
C PHE A 78 -11.56 12.47 -0.06
N ALA A 79 -12.31 13.31 -0.78
CA ALA A 79 -12.87 12.96 -2.08
C ALA A 79 -11.77 12.66 -3.11
N GLN A 80 -10.67 13.41 -3.09
CA GLN A 80 -9.51 13.17 -3.95
C GLN A 80 -8.81 11.86 -3.58
N LYS A 81 -8.51 11.63 -2.29
CA LYS A 81 -7.86 10.39 -1.83
C LYS A 81 -8.70 9.15 -2.16
N LYS A 82 -10.02 9.23 -2.02
CA LYS A 82 -10.94 8.16 -2.43
C LYS A 82 -10.84 7.83 -3.93
N LYS A 83 -10.77 8.85 -4.80
CA LYS A 83 -10.60 8.64 -6.25
C LYS A 83 -9.29 7.94 -6.57
N TRP A 84 -8.19 8.39 -5.96
CA TRP A 84 -6.87 7.77 -6.13
C TRP A 84 -6.83 6.33 -5.61
N LEU A 85 -7.50 6.05 -4.48
CA LEU A 85 -7.64 4.70 -3.94
C LEU A 85 -8.36 3.79 -4.94
N ALA A 86 -9.50 4.23 -5.48
CA ALA A 86 -10.26 3.47 -6.47
C ALA A 86 -9.41 3.21 -7.75
N PHE A 87 -8.68 4.22 -8.21
CA PHE A 87 -7.76 4.06 -9.33
C PHE A 87 -6.65 3.04 -9.05
N SER A 88 -6.04 3.08 -7.86
CA SER A 88 -5.02 2.10 -7.48
C SER A 88 -5.55 0.67 -7.41
N TYR A 89 -6.80 0.47 -6.98
CA TYR A 89 -7.44 -0.85 -6.98
C TYR A 89 -7.71 -1.36 -8.40
N LEU A 90 -8.13 -0.48 -9.33
CA LEU A 90 -8.29 -0.85 -10.73
C LEU A 90 -6.96 -1.29 -11.36
N VAL A 91 -5.89 -0.54 -11.10
CA VAL A 91 -4.54 -0.90 -11.57
C VAL A 91 -4.10 -2.23 -10.95
N LEU A 92 -4.29 -2.42 -9.65
CA LEU A 92 -3.94 -3.67 -8.96
C LEU A 92 -4.73 -4.87 -9.51
N ALA A 93 -6.05 -4.70 -9.75
CA ALA A 93 -6.88 -5.73 -10.36
C ALA A 93 -6.39 -6.08 -11.78
N GLY A 94 -5.99 -5.09 -12.57
CA GLY A 94 -5.37 -5.30 -13.88
C GLY A 94 -4.06 -6.09 -13.76
N LEU A 95 -3.16 -5.69 -12.86
CA LEU A 95 -1.90 -6.40 -12.63
C LEU A 95 -2.14 -7.86 -12.19
N VAL A 96 -3.07 -8.09 -11.25
CA VAL A 96 -3.42 -9.45 -10.81
C VAL A 96 -4.00 -10.26 -11.97
N TYR A 97 -4.90 -9.67 -12.76
CA TYR A 97 -5.48 -10.34 -13.93
C TYR A 97 -4.40 -10.75 -14.93
N PHE A 98 -3.50 -9.83 -15.33
CA PHE A 98 -2.47 -10.10 -16.32
C PHE A 98 -1.31 -10.97 -15.82
N PHE A 99 -0.84 -10.78 -14.59
CA PHE A 99 0.35 -11.49 -14.08
C PHE A 99 0.05 -12.80 -13.35
N ILE A 100 -1.16 -12.96 -12.80
CA ILE A 100 -1.52 -14.14 -11.99
C ILE A 100 -2.56 -15.00 -12.71
N LEU A 101 -3.59 -14.38 -13.30
CA LEU A 101 -4.69 -15.12 -13.94
C LEU A 101 -4.43 -15.44 -15.41
N HIS A 102 -3.79 -14.53 -16.14
CA HIS A 102 -3.45 -14.69 -17.55
C HIS A 102 -2.09 -15.41 -17.66
N ASN A 103 -2.12 -16.74 -17.59
CA ASN A 103 -0.95 -17.62 -17.72
C ASN A 103 -0.39 -17.72 -19.15
N GLU A 104 -0.85 -16.89 -20.08
CA GLU A 104 -0.30 -16.83 -21.44
C GLU A 104 0.79 -15.75 -21.51
N PRO A 105 1.98 -16.06 -22.06
CA PRO A 105 3.05 -15.09 -22.19
C PRO A 105 2.56 -13.95 -23.10
N ILE A 106 2.33 -12.78 -22.51
CA ILE A 106 1.99 -11.57 -23.27
C ILE A 106 3.14 -11.32 -24.23
N SER A 107 2.93 -11.72 -25.48
CA SER A 107 3.87 -11.51 -26.57
C SER A 107 3.85 -10.01 -26.86
N LEU A 108 4.77 -9.28 -26.23
CA LEU A 108 4.97 -7.84 -26.44
C LEU A 108 5.18 -7.49 -27.93
N GLU A 109 5.46 -8.48 -28.78
CA GLU A 109 5.47 -8.37 -30.25
C GLU A 109 4.13 -7.89 -30.83
N HIS A 110 2.97 -8.28 -30.27
CA HIS A 110 1.70 -7.88 -30.89
C HIS A 110 1.30 -6.43 -30.55
N LEU A 111 1.78 -5.89 -29.44
CA LEU A 111 1.52 -4.51 -29.00
C LEU A 111 2.45 -3.47 -29.67
N PHE A 112 3.65 -3.87 -30.10
CA PHE A 112 4.60 -3.00 -30.80
C PHE A 112 4.75 -3.28 -32.32
N GLY A 113 4.10 -4.33 -32.85
CA GLY A 113 4.37 -4.87 -34.19
C GLY A 113 3.38 -4.51 -35.31
N SER A 114 2.56 -3.47 -35.19
CA SER A 114 1.70 -3.03 -36.32
C SER A 114 1.57 -1.52 -36.42
N GLY A 115 2.68 -0.86 -36.76
CA GLY A 115 2.61 0.52 -37.23
C GLY A 115 3.93 1.26 -37.24
N LEU A 116 4.72 1.07 -38.30
CA LEU A 116 5.43 2.12 -39.08
C LEU A 116 6.58 1.49 -39.87
N PHE A 117 6.38 1.45 -41.20
CA PHE A 117 7.34 1.29 -42.30
C PHE A 117 8.29 0.09 -42.30
#